data_AF-A0A959N373-F1
#
_entry.id   AF-A0A959N373-F1
#
_cell.length_a   1.000
_cell.length_b   1.000
_cell.length_c   1.000
_cell.angle_alpha   90.00
_cell.angle_beta   90.00
_cell.angle_gamma   90.00
#
_symmetry.space_group_name_H-M   'P 1'
#
loop_
_entity.id
_entity.type
_entity.pdbx_description
1 polymer ?
#
loop_
_entity_poly.entity_id
_entity_poly.type
_entity_poly.pdbx_seq_one_letter_code
_entity_poly.pdbx_strand_id
1 'polypeptide(L)'
;MTQNILKVLIVFFFAVGLVSCTKEVPPELLSNKQKDQTNNEKPEMPDDSIHRNLKPKDSFHGGSTTGDDKEEAVDEDALKYTKEADEADSKYQKTKSEEDKQACIYAQLKAANFLMFEADLPPREKYKPALQRYRRVLELDPKNQEAMANKTEIEDIYKSMGKPIPN
;
A
#
# COMPACT_ATOMS: atom_id res chain seq x y z
N MET A 1 10.36 -42.80 16.69
CA MET A 1 11.70 -42.32 16.29
C MET A 1 12.04 -43.00 14.97
N THR A 2 11.59 -42.44 13.85
CA THR A 2 11.83 -42.98 12.50
C THR A 2 12.07 -41.79 11.59
N GLN A 3 13.36 -41.54 11.33
CA GLN A 3 13.88 -40.42 10.54
C GLN A 3 13.80 -40.70 9.03
N ASN A 4 13.26 -39.69 8.35
CA ASN A 4 13.52 -39.23 6.99
C ASN A 4 14.90 -39.60 6.41
N ILE A 5 14.95 -40.49 5.41
CA ILE A 5 16.08 -40.61 4.46
C ILE A 5 15.55 -40.92 3.05
N LEU A 6 14.81 -39.99 2.45
CA LEU A 6 14.51 -40.04 1.01
C LEU A 6 14.59 -38.65 0.38
N LYS A 7 15.75 -38.03 0.52
CA LYS A 7 16.19 -36.88 -0.29
C LYS A 7 17.41 -37.32 -1.09
N VAL A 8 17.18 -38.01 -2.20
CA VAL A 8 18.22 -38.25 -3.20
C VAL A 8 17.58 -38.20 -4.58
N LEU A 9 18.20 -37.43 -5.48
CA LEU A 9 18.11 -37.55 -6.94
C LEU A 9 16.77 -37.20 -7.62
N ILE A 10 16.53 -35.90 -7.85
CA ILE A 10 16.14 -35.42 -9.20
C ILE A 10 16.83 -34.07 -9.44
N VAL A 11 18.12 -34.13 -9.77
CA VAL A 11 18.79 -33.10 -10.57
C VAL A 11 18.54 -33.52 -12.01
N PHE A 12 17.52 -32.96 -12.65
CA PHE A 12 17.33 -33.09 -14.09
C PHE A 12 17.55 -31.74 -14.76
N PHE A 13 18.69 -31.67 -15.44
CA PHE A 13 19.02 -30.75 -16.52
C PHE A 13 17.80 -30.45 -17.40
N PHE A 14 17.44 -29.17 -17.53
CA PHE A 14 16.90 -28.62 -18.77
C PHE A 14 17.55 -27.26 -19.01
N ALA A 15 18.76 -27.34 -19.56
CA ALA A 15 19.29 -26.30 -20.43
C ALA A 15 18.62 -26.42 -21.81
N VAL A 16 18.68 -25.33 -22.58
CA VAL A 16 18.29 -25.14 -24.00
C VAL A 16 16.97 -24.40 -24.19
N GLY A 17 17.07 -23.18 -24.71
CA GLY A 17 15.93 -22.46 -25.28
C GLY A 17 16.09 -20.95 -25.41
N LEU A 18 17.20 -20.46 -26.00
CA LEU A 18 17.27 -19.09 -26.51
C LEU A 18 16.28 -18.93 -27.67
N VAL A 19 15.22 -18.16 -27.47
CA VAL A 19 14.40 -17.61 -28.57
C VAL A 19 14.44 -16.09 -28.47
N SER A 20 15.40 -15.52 -29.18
CA SER A 20 15.41 -14.11 -29.57
C SER A 20 14.33 -13.89 -30.63
N CYS A 21 13.24 -13.24 -30.27
CA CYS A 21 12.36 -12.58 -31.23
C CYS A 21 12.40 -11.08 -30.97
N THR A 22 13.34 -10.40 -31.62
CA THR A 22 13.33 -8.95 -31.81
C THR A 22 12.10 -8.62 -32.66
N LYS A 23 11.05 -8.15 -32.00
CA LYS A 23 9.85 -7.66 -32.67
C LYS A 23 10.21 -6.31 -33.29
N GLU A 24 10.40 -6.34 -34.61
CA GLU A 24 10.69 -5.17 -35.43
C GLU A 24 9.57 -4.13 -35.27
N VAL A 25 9.99 -2.89 -34.99
CA VAL A 25 9.11 -1.73 -34.91
C VAL A 25 8.77 -1.31 -36.34
N PRO A 26 7.48 -1.22 -36.72
CA PRO A 26 7.09 -0.83 -38.07
C PRO A 26 7.53 0.63 -38.39
N PRO A 27 7.99 0.91 -39.63
CA PRO A 27 8.51 2.22 -40.05
C PRO A 27 7.46 3.35 -40.20
N GLU A 28 6.23 3.16 -39.70
CA GLU A 28 5.11 4.10 -39.79
C GLU A 28 5.23 5.31 -38.82
N LEU A 29 6.27 5.36 -37.96
CA LEU A 29 6.53 6.49 -37.05
C LEU A 29 7.48 7.56 -37.63
N LEU A 30 7.84 7.47 -38.92
CA LEU A 30 8.79 8.38 -39.58
C LEU A 30 8.16 9.20 -40.71
N SER A 31 6.91 9.65 -40.59
CA SER A 31 6.40 10.73 -41.45
C SER A 31 5.12 11.37 -40.93
N ASN A 32 5.22 12.52 -40.25
CA ASN A 32 4.49 13.70 -40.71
C ASN A 32 5.09 15.00 -40.13
N LYS A 33 6.03 15.53 -40.90
CA LYS A 33 6.17 16.95 -41.29
C LYS A 33 5.33 17.96 -40.49
N GLN A 34 6.03 18.59 -39.55
CA GLN A 34 6.09 20.02 -39.30
C GLN A 34 5.30 20.90 -40.31
N LYS A 35 4.26 21.58 -39.81
CA LYS A 35 3.88 22.91 -40.28
C LYS A 35 4.00 23.89 -39.11
N ASP A 36 5.08 24.65 -39.14
CA ASP A 36 5.13 26.07 -38.74
C ASP A 36 3.89 26.82 -39.27
N GLN A 37 3.35 27.90 -38.71
CA GLN A 37 3.82 28.86 -37.72
C GLN A 37 2.61 29.73 -37.31
N THR A 38 2.81 30.53 -36.25
CA THR A 38 2.17 31.84 -35.98
C THR A 38 0.68 31.88 -35.62
N ASN A 39 0.39 32.18 -34.34
CA ASN A 39 -0.09 33.50 -33.94
C ASN A 39 0.04 33.70 -32.42
N ASN A 40 0.62 34.84 -32.05
CA ASN A 40 0.50 35.44 -30.74
C ASN A 40 -0.97 35.71 -30.46
N GLU A 41 -1.52 35.13 -29.39
CA GLU A 41 -2.53 35.76 -28.56
C GLU A 41 -2.64 34.95 -27.27
N LYS A 42 -2.33 35.62 -26.16
CA LYS A 42 -2.57 35.15 -24.79
C LYS A 42 -4.06 34.83 -24.67
N PRO A 43 -4.48 33.58 -24.39
CA PRO A 43 -5.86 33.35 -24.02
C PRO A 43 -6.05 33.94 -22.62
N GLU A 44 -6.69 35.11 -22.54
CA GLU A 44 -7.37 35.51 -21.33
C GLU A 44 -8.44 34.46 -21.06
N MET A 45 -8.25 33.67 -20.00
CA MET A 45 -9.25 32.72 -19.56
C MET A 45 -10.51 33.51 -19.19
N PRO A 46 -11.70 33.12 -19.67
CA PRO A 46 -12.94 33.68 -19.18
C PRO A 46 -13.05 33.43 -17.68
N ASP A 47 -13.39 34.49 -16.93
CA ASP A 47 -13.76 34.42 -15.52
C ASP A 47 -15.10 33.69 -15.41
N ASP A 48 -15.04 32.36 -15.35
CA ASP A 48 -16.20 31.51 -15.10
C ASP A 48 -16.55 31.53 -13.60
N SER A 49 -16.83 32.74 -13.09
CA SER A 49 -17.51 32.99 -11.81
C SER A 49 -18.99 32.57 -11.86
N ILE A 50 -19.28 31.36 -12.34
CA ILE A 50 -20.56 30.67 -12.12
C ILE A 50 -20.42 29.74 -10.90
N HIS A 51 -20.01 30.32 -9.78
CA HIS A 51 -20.27 29.73 -8.47
C HIS A 51 -21.68 30.13 -8.04
N ARG A 52 -22.69 29.33 -8.43
CA ARG A 52 -24.01 29.44 -7.80
C ARG A 52 -24.71 28.09 -7.75
N ASN A 53 -24.87 27.61 -6.52
CA ASN A 53 -25.83 26.61 -6.06
C ASN A 53 -25.42 25.12 -6.14
N LEU A 54 -24.31 24.75 -5.49
CA LEU A 54 -24.21 23.44 -4.87
C LEU A 54 -24.47 23.61 -3.37
N LYS A 55 -25.52 22.92 -2.91
CA LYS A 55 -25.90 22.79 -1.49
C LYS A 55 -24.65 22.51 -0.64
N PRO A 56 -24.54 23.05 0.58
CA PRO A 56 -23.56 22.56 1.54
C PRO A 56 -23.87 21.07 1.75
N LYS A 57 -22.99 20.19 1.29
CA LYS A 57 -22.82 18.89 1.92
C LYS A 57 -21.71 19.14 2.92
N ASP A 58 -22.07 19.12 4.18
CA ASP A 58 -21.25 19.47 5.32
C ASP A 58 -19.97 18.61 5.33
N SER A 59 -18.94 19.09 4.64
CA SER A 59 -17.55 18.65 4.73
C SER A 59 -16.73 19.91 5.04
N PHE A 60 -17.11 20.53 6.15
CA PHE A 60 -16.34 21.56 6.81
C PHE A 60 -15.47 20.87 7.84
N HIS A 61 -14.16 20.82 7.62
CA HIS A 61 -13.16 20.70 8.70
C HIS A 61 -11.91 21.49 8.30
N GLY A 62 -12.08 22.81 8.25
CA GLY A 62 -11.01 23.78 8.46
C GLY A 62 -11.17 24.33 9.88
N GLY A 63 -10.48 23.72 10.84
CA GLY A 63 -10.46 24.14 12.24
C GLY A 63 -9.04 24.20 12.76
N SER A 64 -8.40 25.36 12.58
CA SER A 64 -7.18 25.71 13.30
C SER A 64 -7.55 26.10 14.73
N THR A 65 -7.17 25.30 15.71
CA THR A 65 -7.09 25.70 17.11
C THR A 65 -5.80 25.18 17.72
N THR A 66 -4.95 26.12 18.13
CA THR A 66 -3.82 25.95 19.04
C THR A 66 -4.32 25.47 20.41
N GLY A 67 -3.79 24.36 20.91
CA GLY A 67 -3.98 23.85 22.27
C GLY A 67 -3.35 22.47 22.45
N ASP A 68 -2.44 22.32 23.40
CA ASP A 68 -1.61 21.13 23.70
C ASP A 68 -2.37 19.92 24.28
N ASP A 69 -3.48 19.52 23.67
CA ASP A 69 -4.17 18.26 23.97
C ASP A 69 -4.42 17.55 22.64
N LYS A 70 -3.57 16.55 22.31
CA LYS A 70 -3.75 15.73 21.10
C LYS A 70 -4.98 14.84 21.29
N GLU A 71 -6.13 15.34 20.89
CA GLU A 71 -7.30 14.52 20.59
C GLU A 71 -6.94 13.69 19.35
N GLU A 72 -6.41 12.48 19.57
CA GLU A 72 -6.16 11.52 18.48
C GLU A 72 -7.47 11.30 17.73
N ALA A 73 -7.46 11.37 16.39
CA ALA A 73 -8.63 10.99 15.63
C ALA A 73 -8.91 9.52 15.95
N VAL A 74 -10.08 9.23 16.52
CA VAL A 74 -10.45 7.86 16.91
C VAL A 74 -11.40 7.30 15.86
N ASP A 75 -10.88 6.42 15.01
CA ASP A 75 -11.69 5.52 14.22
C ASP A 75 -11.94 4.25 15.04
N GLU A 76 -13.19 4.03 15.44
CA GLU A 76 -13.59 2.91 16.30
C GLU A 76 -13.28 1.54 15.67
N ASP A 77 -13.43 1.43 14.35
CA ASP A 77 -13.15 0.19 13.62
C ASP A 77 -11.64 -0.04 13.49
N ALA A 78 -10.85 1.03 13.31
CA ALA A 78 -9.40 0.94 13.38
C ALA A 78 -8.95 0.42 14.75
N LEU A 79 -9.51 0.96 15.83
CA LEU A 79 -9.22 0.50 17.19
C LEU A 79 -9.63 -0.97 17.40
N LYS A 80 -10.79 -1.36 16.87
CA LYS A 80 -11.28 -2.74 16.95
C LYS A 80 -10.35 -3.72 16.24
N TYR A 81 -9.99 -3.46 14.97
CA TYR A 81 -9.14 -4.38 14.22
C TYR A 81 -7.71 -4.41 14.72
N THR A 82 -7.16 -3.28 15.16
CA THR A 82 -5.84 -3.25 15.79
C THR A 82 -5.80 -4.09 17.06
N LYS A 83 -6.82 -3.97 17.93
CA LYS A 83 -6.95 -4.79 19.13
C LYS A 83 -7.08 -6.28 18.81
N GLU A 84 -7.94 -6.65 17.86
CA GLU A 84 -8.10 -8.05 17.43
C GLU A 84 -6.76 -8.64 16.94
N ALA A 85 -5.99 -7.88 16.17
CA ALA A 85 -4.68 -8.30 15.67
C ALA A 85 -3.65 -8.47 16.80
N ASP A 86 -3.66 -7.59 17.80
CA ASP A 86 -2.74 -7.64 18.94
C ASP A 86 -3.09 -8.81 19.88
N GLU A 87 -4.37 -9.10 20.08
CA GLU A 87 -4.84 -10.28 20.81
C GLU A 87 -4.46 -11.58 20.10
N ALA A 88 -4.62 -11.63 18.77
CA ALA A 88 -4.23 -12.79 17.96
C ALA A 88 -2.72 -13.03 18.02
N ASP A 89 -1.90 -11.98 17.95
CA ASP A 89 -0.45 -12.12 18.12
C ASP A 89 -0.10 -12.56 19.54
N SER A 90 -0.69 -11.94 20.57
CA SER A 90 -0.50 -12.37 21.97
C SER A 90 -0.83 -13.85 22.18
N LYS A 91 -1.91 -14.34 21.56
CA LYS A 91 -2.29 -15.75 21.60
C LYS A 91 -1.25 -16.62 20.90
N TYR A 92 -0.86 -16.28 19.67
CA TYR A 92 0.18 -17.00 18.94
C TYR A 92 1.52 -17.00 19.68
N GLN A 93 1.92 -15.90 20.33
CA GLN A 93 3.14 -15.84 21.13
C GLN A 93 3.12 -16.82 22.31
N LYS A 94 1.95 -17.10 22.88
CA LYS A 94 1.77 -18.05 23.99
C LYS A 94 1.72 -19.50 23.52
N THR A 95 1.00 -19.76 22.43
CA THR A 95 0.72 -21.14 21.99
C THR A 95 1.73 -21.64 20.96
N LYS A 96 2.24 -20.76 20.10
CA LYS A 96 3.10 -21.07 18.96
C LYS A 96 2.53 -22.16 18.04
N SER A 97 1.22 -22.35 18.06
CA SER A 97 0.54 -23.32 17.20
C SER A 97 0.42 -22.78 15.78
N GLU A 98 0.31 -23.67 14.80
CA GLU A 98 0.13 -23.27 13.41
C GLU A 98 -1.26 -22.64 13.21
N GLU A 99 -2.29 -23.13 13.91
CA GLU A 99 -3.63 -22.56 13.86
C GLU A 99 -3.65 -21.10 14.35
N ASP A 100 -2.99 -20.81 15.48
CA ASP A 100 -2.92 -19.45 16.00
C ASP A 100 -2.00 -18.57 15.17
N LYS A 101 -0.97 -19.15 14.53
CA LYS A 101 -0.14 -18.44 13.56
C LYS A 101 -0.97 -17.93 12.38
N GLN A 102 -1.80 -18.80 11.80
CA GLN A 102 -2.68 -18.43 10.68
C GLN A 102 -3.72 -17.38 11.10
N ALA A 103 -4.29 -17.53 12.29
CA ALA A 103 -5.20 -16.52 12.86
C ALA A 103 -4.50 -15.17 13.07
N CYS A 104 -3.25 -15.17 13.56
CA CYS A 104 -2.43 -13.97 13.70
C CYS A 104 -2.13 -13.32 12.35
N ILE A 105 -1.72 -14.10 11.33
CA ILE A 105 -1.47 -13.59 9.97
C ILE A 105 -2.72 -12.90 9.43
N TYR A 106 -3.87 -13.57 9.50
CA TYR A 106 -5.14 -13.03 9.02
C TYR A 106 -5.54 -11.74 9.75
N ALA A 107 -5.48 -11.73 11.08
CA ALA A 107 -5.87 -10.56 11.86
C ALA A 107 -4.93 -9.36 11.62
N GLN A 108 -3.62 -9.61 11.53
CA GLN A 108 -2.63 -8.56 11.23
C GLN A 108 -2.83 -7.98 9.84
N LEU A 109 -3.05 -8.82 8.82
CA LEU A 109 -3.29 -8.38 7.46
C LEU A 109 -4.58 -7.55 7.37
N LYS A 110 -5.67 -8.03 8.01
CA LYS A 110 -6.95 -7.33 8.05
C LYS A 110 -6.82 -5.94 8.69
N ALA A 111 -6.15 -5.85 9.83
CA ALA A 111 -5.92 -4.57 10.51
C ALA A 111 -5.03 -3.63 9.68
N ALA A 112 -3.99 -4.15 9.03
CA ALA A 112 -3.11 -3.37 8.15
C ALA A 112 -3.88 -2.79 6.95
N ASN A 113 -4.69 -3.62 6.29
CA ASN A 113 -5.53 -3.20 5.16
C ASN A 113 -6.54 -2.13 5.59
N PHE A 114 -7.23 -2.35 6.71
CA PHE A 114 -8.21 -1.37 7.21
C PHE A 114 -7.55 -0.02 7.49
N LEU A 115 -6.42 -0.02 8.22
CA LEU A 115 -5.66 1.20 8.49
C LEU A 115 -5.22 1.89 7.19
N MET A 116 -4.74 1.14 6.20
CA MET A 116 -4.24 1.74 4.97
C MET A 116 -5.37 2.36 4.12
N PHE A 117 -6.45 1.61 3.91
CA PHE A 117 -7.43 1.92 2.87
C PHE A 117 -8.75 2.51 3.40
N GLU A 118 -9.22 2.05 4.55
CA GLU A 118 -10.59 2.33 5.02
C GLU A 118 -10.66 3.34 6.17
N ALA A 119 -9.64 3.36 7.04
CA ALA A 119 -9.67 4.17 8.25
C ALA A 119 -9.73 5.68 7.94
N ASP A 120 -10.66 6.38 8.62
CA ASP A 120 -10.81 7.84 8.56
C ASP A 120 -9.81 8.53 9.51
N LEU A 121 -8.53 8.23 9.25
CA LEU A 121 -7.40 8.73 10.01
C LEU A 121 -6.48 9.54 9.08
N PRO A 122 -5.78 10.57 9.60
CA PRO A 122 -4.79 11.26 8.80
C PRO A 122 -3.66 10.29 8.37
N PRO A 123 -3.05 10.48 7.19
CA PRO A 123 -1.97 9.62 6.69
C PRO A 123 -0.85 9.28 7.69
N ARG A 124 -0.52 10.23 8.57
CA ARG A 124 0.52 10.08 9.59
C ARG A 124 0.15 9.07 10.68
N GLU A 125 -1.13 8.94 10.98
CA GLU A 125 -1.65 8.06 12.02
C GLU A 125 -1.94 6.66 11.48
N LYS A 126 -2.25 6.52 10.18
CA LYS A 126 -2.62 5.23 9.60
C LYS A 126 -1.50 4.45 8.93
N TYR A 127 -0.56 5.11 8.24
CA TYR A 127 0.48 4.40 7.47
C TYR A 127 1.55 3.74 8.34
N LYS A 128 1.97 4.39 9.42
CA LYS A 128 2.96 3.80 10.33
C LYS A 128 2.47 2.48 10.96
N PRO A 129 1.29 2.42 11.61
CA PRO A 129 0.81 1.17 12.17
C PRO A 129 0.48 0.14 11.08
N ALA A 130 -0.06 0.54 9.93
CA ALA A 130 -0.26 -0.41 8.82
C ALA A 130 1.06 -1.07 8.38
N LEU A 131 2.14 -0.28 8.24
CA LEU A 131 3.46 -0.77 7.86
C LEU A 131 4.02 -1.79 8.87
N GLN A 132 3.88 -1.51 10.17
CA GLN A 132 4.32 -2.43 11.22
C GLN A 132 3.58 -3.76 11.15
N ARG A 133 2.27 -3.71 10.86
CA ARG A 133 1.44 -4.92 10.74
C ARG A 133 1.76 -5.73 9.49
N TYR A 134 1.99 -5.10 8.33
CA TYR A 134 2.48 -5.83 7.15
C TYR A 134 3.84 -6.49 7.39
N ARG A 135 4.76 -5.82 8.08
CA ARG A 135 6.04 -6.44 8.48
C ARG A 135 5.81 -7.66 9.36
N ARG A 136 4.90 -7.56 10.34
CA ARG A 136 4.54 -8.69 11.20
C ARG A 136 3.96 -9.86 10.41
N VAL A 137 3.12 -9.60 9.41
CA VAL A 137 2.63 -10.63 8.48
C VAL A 137 3.82 -11.30 7.77
N LEU A 138 4.76 -10.54 7.22
CA LEU A 138 5.91 -11.06 6.48
C LEU A 138 6.93 -11.80 7.35
N GLU A 139 7.00 -11.52 8.64
CA GLU A 139 7.77 -12.32 9.60
C GLU A 139 7.20 -13.73 9.76
N LEU A 140 5.87 -13.87 9.69
CA LEU A 140 5.16 -15.13 9.88
C LEU A 140 4.94 -15.89 8.57
N ASP A 141 4.67 -15.17 7.50
CA ASP A 141 4.51 -15.64 6.13
C ASP A 141 5.31 -14.76 5.15
N PRO A 142 6.60 -15.07 4.92
CA PRO A 142 7.45 -14.32 4.00
C PRO A 142 7.00 -14.35 2.54
N LYS A 143 6.04 -15.22 2.18
CA LYS A 143 5.53 -15.36 0.81
C LYS A 143 4.22 -14.61 0.59
N ASN A 144 3.72 -13.90 1.61
CA ASN A 144 2.48 -13.15 1.50
C ASN A 144 2.63 -11.98 0.50
N GLN A 145 2.11 -12.19 -0.72
CA GLN A 145 2.27 -11.23 -1.81
C GLN A 145 1.58 -9.89 -1.53
N GLU A 146 0.42 -9.95 -0.88
CA GLU A 146 -0.37 -8.78 -0.52
C GLU A 146 0.38 -7.90 0.49
N ALA A 147 0.89 -8.49 1.58
CA ALA A 147 1.67 -7.76 2.55
C ALA A 147 2.98 -7.20 1.97
N MET A 148 3.64 -7.91 1.04
CA MET A 148 4.82 -7.38 0.34
C MET A 148 4.47 -6.16 -0.51
N ALA A 149 3.39 -6.22 -1.28
CA ALA A 149 2.96 -5.12 -2.15
C ALA A 149 2.58 -3.88 -1.32
N ASN A 150 1.70 -4.06 -0.33
CA ASN A 150 1.18 -2.94 0.48
C ASN A 150 2.27 -2.33 1.38
N LYS A 151 3.19 -3.14 1.91
CA LYS A 151 4.39 -2.64 2.60
C LYS A 151 5.20 -1.73 1.67
N THR A 152 5.47 -2.19 0.45
CA THR A 152 6.27 -1.44 -0.54
C THR A 152 5.59 -0.13 -0.90
N GLU A 153 4.27 -0.14 -1.10
CA GLU A 153 3.48 1.06 -1.38
C GLU A 153 3.61 2.10 -0.25
N ILE A 154 3.46 1.70 1.02
CA ILE A 154 3.67 2.61 2.16
C ILE A 154 5.10 3.14 2.20
N GLU A 155 6.11 2.28 1.97
CA GLU A 155 7.51 2.70 1.95
C GLU A 155 7.79 3.73 0.84
N ASP A 156 7.17 3.58 -0.33
CA ASP A 156 7.27 4.54 -1.43
C ASP A 156 6.53 5.86 -1.14
N ILE A 157 5.42 5.81 -0.41
CA ILE A 157 4.76 7.01 0.13
C ILE A 157 5.72 7.77 1.05
N TYR A 158 6.42 7.09 1.98
CA TYR A 158 7.43 7.75 2.82
C TYR A 158 8.57 8.37 2.01
N LYS A 159 9.10 7.65 1.01
CA LYS A 159 10.16 8.14 0.12
C LYS A 159 9.71 9.38 -0.66
N SER A 160 8.51 9.36 -1.24
CA SER A 160 7.96 10.50 -2.01
C SER A 160 7.74 11.74 -1.14
N MET A 161 7.43 11.56 0.15
CA MET A 161 7.37 12.65 1.14
C MET A 161 8.75 13.15 1.61
N GLY A 162 9.85 12.54 1.14
CA GLY A 162 11.20 12.83 1.64
C GLY A 162 11.39 12.47 3.12
N LYS A 163 10.61 11.49 3.62
CA LYS A 163 10.65 11.06 5.01
C LYS A 163 11.38 9.73 5.15
N PRO A 164 12.08 9.49 6.27
CA PRO A 164 12.62 8.17 6.55
C PRO A 164 11.48 7.18 6.74
N ILE A 165 11.69 5.96 6.25
CA ILE A 165 10.79 4.85 6.51
C ILE A 165 10.86 4.53 8.01
N PRO A 166 9.75 4.58 8.75
CA PRO A 166 9.75 4.27 10.18
C PRO A 166 10.00 2.77 10.39
N ASN A 167 10.54 2.41 11.56
CA ASN A 167 10.71 1.03 12.00
C ASN A 167 9.43 0.48 12.66
#